data_AF-A0A2N2YWM6-F1
#
_entry.id   AF-A0A2N2YWM6-F1
#
_cell.length_a   1.000
_cell.length_b   1.000
_cell.length_c   1.000
_cell.angle_alpha   90.00
_cell.angle_beta   90.00
_cell.angle_gamma   90.00
#
_symmetry.space_group_name_H-M   'P 1'
#
loop_
_entity.id
_entity.type
_entity.pdbx_description
1 polymer ?
#
loop_
_entity_poly.entity_id
_entity_poly.type
_entity_poly.pdbx_seq_one_letter_code
_entity_poly.pdbx_strand_id
1 'polypeptide(L)'
;MNITSYNHFETLQVHAGYEPEPTTLSQAAPIYLTTAYRFKNSEHARRLFALEEQGNIYSRITNPTTEILEKRISALEGGMASLVVSSGHAAQLVALTTILAQGDSLVASPYLYGGTFNQLKVYLKNLGITTRFAKSDKADEIEKLIDSTTKAIYFETIGNPGFSVPDFEAISKLSTKYGIPLIVDNTFAAAGYLCRPIEHGAHIVVQSATKWINGHGTALGGVITDSGTFP
;
A
#
# COMPACT_ATOMS: atom_id res chain seq x y z
N MET A 1 20.21 -6.79 -22.44
CA MET A 1 19.82 -5.37 -22.25
C MET A 1 19.64 -5.18 -20.76
N ASN A 2 20.34 -4.24 -20.12
CA ASN A 2 20.10 -3.93 -18.70
C ASN A 2 18.73 -3.23 -18.60
N ILE A 3 17.76 -3.95 -18.07
CA ILE A 3 16.36 -3.52 -17.85
C ILE A 3 16.23 -2.46 -16.74
N THR A 4 17.34 -2.09 -16.10
CA THR A 4 17.42 -1.15 -14.97
C THR A 4 17.23 0.34 -15.33
N SER A 5 16.80 0.69 -16.55
CA SER A 5 16.58 2.10 -16.96
C SER A 5 15.18 2.39 -17.49
N TYR A 6 14.19 1.56 -17.16
CA TYR A 6 12.81 1.88 -17.54
C TYR A 6 12.26 2.98 -16.64
N ASN A 7 12.10 4.18 -17.21
CA ASN A 7 11.53 5.35 -16.51
C ASN A 7 10.11 5.69 -16.96
N HIS A 8 9.55 4.95 -17.92
CA HIS A 8 8.23 5.20 -18.49
C HIS A 8 7.21 4.20 -17.97
N PHE A 9 6.04 4.69 -17.55
CA PHE A 9 4.97 3.89 -16.97
C PHE A 9 4.58 2.71 -17.87
N GLU A 10 4.44 2.96 -19.18
CA GLU A 10 4.00 1.96 -20.16
C GLU A 10 4.98 0.80 -20.30
N THR A 11 6.27 1.06 -20.07
CA THR A 11 7.29 0.01 -20.10
C THR A 11 7.37 -0.70 -18.75
N LEU A 12 7.28 0.05 -17.65
CA LEU A 12 7.29 -0.48 -16.29
C LEU A 12 6.13 -1.45 -16.05
N GLN A 13 4.92 -1.15 -16.51
CA GLN A 13 3.75 -2.02 -16.26
C GLN A 13 3.88 -3.39 -16.94
N VAL A 14 4.72 -3.50 -17.97
CA VAL A 14 4.99 -4.75 -18.69
C VAL A 14 6.17 -5.50 -18.05
N HIS A 15 7.26 -4.79 -17.74
CA HIS A 15 8.55 -5.40 -17.43
C HIS A 15 8.97 -5.35 -15.95
N ALA A 16 8.57 -4.33 -15.19
CA ALA A 16 9.08 -4.16 -13.84
C ALA A 16 8.77 -5.37 -12.95
N GLY A 17 9.73 -5.72 -12.09
CA GLY A 17 9.62 -6.81 -11.13
C GLY A 17 9.87 -8.22 -11.66
N TYR A 18 10.00 -8.42 -12.98
CA TYR A 18 10.25 -9.75 -13.55
C TYR A 18 11.39 -9.76 -14.59
N GLU A 19 12.34 -10.65 -14.35
CA GLU A 19 13.35 -11.08 -15.31
C GLU A 19 13.21 -12.59 -15.52
N PRO A 20 13.33 -13.11 -16.76
CA PRO A 20 13.32 -14.54 -17.00
C PRO A 20 14.32 -15.27 -16.10
N GLU A 21 13.83 -16.24 -15.33
CA GLU A 21 14.69 -17.01 -14.43
C GLU A 21 15.75 -17.80 -15.22
N PRO A 22 17.00 -17.94 -14.71
CA PRO A 22 18.07 -18.62 -15.44
C PRO A 22 17.80 -20.10 -15.73
N THR A 23 16.93 -20.74 -14.96
CA THR A 23 16.63 -22.18 -15.06
C THR A 23 15.95 -22.53 -16.38
N THR A 24 14.97 -21.73 -16.80
CA THR A 24 14.09 -22.04 -17.94
C THR A 24 14.05 -20.94 -18.99
N LEU A 25 14.49 -19.72 -18.65
CA LEU A 25 14.36 -18.51 -19.47
C LEU A 25 12.91 -18.25 -19.91
N SER A 26 11.93 -18.61 -19.07
CA SER A 26 10.52 -18.38 -19.36
C SER A 26 10.23 -16.90 -19.53
N GLN A 27 9.60 -16.52 -20.65
CA GLN A 27 9.17 -15.14 -20.87
C GLN A 27 7.98 -14.75 -19.96
N ALA A 28 7.11 -15.71 -19.63
CA ALA A 28 6.01 -15.50 -18.71
C ALA A 28 6.45 -15.81 -17.28
N ALA A 29 6.01 -14.98 -16.33
CA ALA A 29 6.23 -15.21 -14.91
C ALA A 29 5.65 -16.58 -14.49
N PRO A 30 6.45 -17.47 -13.87
CA PRO A 30 5.93 -18.73 -13.35
C PRO A 30 4.94 -18.53 -12.19
N ILE A 31 3.99 -19.45 -12.05
CA ILE A 31 3.07 -19.49 -10.90
C ILE A 31 3.64 -20.46 -9.86
N TYR A 32 4.21 -19.93 -8.79
CA TYR A 32 4.70 -20.72 -7.65
C TYR A 32 3.56 -21.03 -6.68
N LEU A 33 2.69 -21.97 -7.06
CA LEU A 33 1.61 -22.48 -6.22
C LEU A 33 2.15 -23.50 -5.20
N THR A 34 2.92 -23.00 -4.22
CA THR A 34 3.51 -23.79 -3.14
C THR A 34 3.27 -23.12 -1.79
N THR A 35 3.31 -23.89 -0.71
CA THR A 35 3.20 -23.38 0.66
C THR A 35 4.55 -23.04 1.29
N ALA A 36 5.59 -23.80 0.95
CA ALA A 36 6.91 -23.74 1.57
C ALA A 36 8.03 -24.03 0.58
N TYR A 37 9.25 -23.64 0.94
CA TYR A 37 10.44 -23.79 0.11
C TYR A 37 11.48 -24.64 0.82
N ARG A 38 12.20 -25.48 0.06
CA ARG A 38 13.26 -26.32 0.62
C ARG A 38 14.49 -25.48 0.96
N PHE A 39 15.09 -25.75 2.11
CA PHE A 39 16.41 -25.21 2.43
C PHE A 39 17.52 -26.02 1.76
N LYS A 40 18.61 -25.34 1.39
CA LYS A 40 19.83 -26.00 0.89
C LYS A 40 20.48 -26.88 1.96
N ASN A 41 20.52 -26.40 3.21
CA ASN A 41 21.00 -27.10 4.41
C ASN A 41 20.53 -26.34 5.68
N SER A 42 20.87 -26.83 6.87
CA SER A 42 20.49 -26.22 8.16
C SER A 42 21.06 -24.81 8.36
N GLU A 43 22.29 -24.56 7.91
CA GLU A 43 22.93 -23.26 8.03
C GLU A 43 22.29 -22.21 7.12
N HIS A 44 21.86 -22.59 5.91
CA HIS A 44 21.02 -21.75 5.05
C HIS A 44 19.68 -21.41 5.73
N ALA A 45 19.03 -22.38 6.38
CA ALA A 45 17.80 -22.11 7.12
C ALA A 45 18.03 -21.08 8.24
N ARG A 46 19.10 -21.24 9.03
CA ARG A 46 19.47 -20.29 10.10
C ARG A 46 19.60 -18.86 9.56
N ARG A 47 20.33 -18.65 8.46
CA ARG A 47 20.52 -17.34 7.86
C ARG A 47 19.22 -16.70 7.36
N LEU A 48 18.33 -17.48 6.75
CA LEU A 48 17.03 -16.97 6.30
C LEU A 48 16.17 -16.49 7.48
N PHE A 49 16.08 -17.27 8.56
CA PHE A 49 15.29 -16.88 9.74
C PHE A 49 15.92 -15.71 10.52
N ALA A 50 17.24 -15.54 10.46
CA ALA A 50 17.96 -14.40 11.04
C ALA A 50 17.93 -13.14 10.16
N LEU A 51 17.31 -13.19 8.97
CA LEU A 51 17.32 -12.13 7.96
C LEU A 51 18.73 -11.75 7.47
N GLU A 52 19.70 -12.67 7.62
CA GLU A 52 21.09 -12.50 7.14
C GLU A 52 21.22 -12.84 5.65
N GLU A 53 20.30 -13.62 5.09
CA GLU A 53 20.22 -13.98 3.68
C GLU A 53 18.78 -13.76 3.19
N GLN A 54 18.60 -13.15 2.02
CA GLN A 54 17.28 -13.05 1.40
C GLN A 54 16.89 -14.39 0.77
N GLY A 55 15.64 -14.79 0.95
CA GLY A 55 15.11 -16.00 0.34
C GLY A 55 13.72 -16.33 0.83
N ASN A 56 13.16 -17.39 0.24
CA ASN A 56 11.80 -17.81 0.52
C ASN A 56 11.77 -18.89 1.61
N ILE A 57 10.84 -18.75 2.55
CA ILE A 57 10.60 -19.73 3.63
C ILE A 57 9.20 -20.31 3.48
N TYR A 58 8.17 -19.46 3.63
CA TYR A 58 6.75 -19.81 3.49
C TYR A 58 6.01 -18.74 2.68
N SER A 59 5.09 -19.19 1.82
CA SER A 59 4.28 -18.31 0.95
C SER A 59 3.36 -17.35 1.70
N ARG A 60 3.12 -17.55 3.00
CA ARG A 60 2.40 -16.59 3.85
C ARG A 60 3.15 -15.27 4.03
N ILE A 61 4.47 -15.26 3.84
CA ILE A 61 5.33 -14.10 4.04
C ILE A 61 5.97 -13.67 2.71
N THR A 62 6.47 -14.62 1.91
CA THR A 62 7.13 -14.34 0.64
C THR A 62 6.80 -15.40 -0.42
N ASN A 63 6.48 -14.98 -1.65
CA ASN A 63 6.25 -15.86 -2.78
C ASN A 63 6.77 -15.18 -4.07
N PRO A 64 7.60 -15.84 -4.91
CA PRO A 64 8.17 -15.18 -6.09
C PRO A 64 7.11 -14.64 -7.07
N THR A 65 5.96 -15.30 -7.20
CA THR A 65 4.85 -14.81 -8.05
C THR A 65 4.29 -13.50 -7.52
N THR A 66 4.11 -13.42 -6.20
CA THR A 66 3.59 -12.23 -5.50
C THR A 66 4.63 -11.10 -5.50
N GLU A 67 5.90 -11.44 -5.31
CA GLU A 67 7.02 -10.50 -5.29
C GLU A 67 7.17 -9.74 -6.62
N ILE A 68 6.88 -10.39 -7.75
CA ILE A 68 6.84 -9.73 -9.07
C ILE A 68 5.80 -8.61 -9.07
N LEU A 69 4.59 -8.88 -8.56
CA LEU A 69 3.52 -7.88 -8.47
C LEU A 69 3.91 -6.76 -7.52
N GLU A 70 4.47 -7.09 -6.35
CA GLU A 70 4.95 -6.10 -5.37
C GLU A 70 5.96 -5.15 -5.99
N LYS A 71 7.04 -5.68 -6.56
CA LYS A 71 8.08 -4.89 -7.24
C LYS A 71 7.53 -4.04 -8.37
N ARG A 72 6.59 -4.57 -9.15
CA ARG A 72 5.94 -3.84 -10.24
C ARG A 72 5.14 -2.66 -9.73
N ILE A 73 4.30 -2.86 -8.71
CA ILE A 73 3.50 -1.77 -8.14
C ILE A 73 4.40 -0.72 -7.48
N SER A 74 5.48 -1.11 -6.79
CA SER A 74 6.44 -0.15 -6.25
C SER A 74 7.01 0.75 -7.34
N ALA A 75 7.41 0.16 -8.48
CA ALA A 75 7.94 0.92 -9.60
C ALA A 75 6.90 1.84 -10.26
N LEU A 76 5.64 1.41 -10.36
CA LEU A 76 4.57 2.21 -10.96
C LEU A 76 4.14 3.38 -10.07
N GLU A 77 4.01 3.17 -8.77
CA GLU A 77 3.65 4.21 -7.79
C GLU A 77 4.81 5.15 -7.46
N GLY A 78 6.05 4.78 -7.82
CA GLY A 78 7.26 5.51 -7.39
C GLY A 78 7.58 5.32 -5.91
N GLY A 79 7.18 4.19 -5.33
CA GLY A 79 7.45 3.82 -3.94
C GLY A 79 8.70 2.96 -3.77
N MET A 80 9.13 2.82 -2.52
CA MET A 80 10.30 2.02 -2.14
C MET A 80 10.02 0.52 -2.17
N ALA A 81 8.87 0.10 -1.62
CA ALA A 81 8.47 -1.30 -1.57
C ALA A 81 6.95 -1.42 -1.46
N SER A 82 6.41 -2.56 -1.90
CA SER A 82 4.99 -2.87 -1.82
C SER A 82 4.77 -4.23 -1.17
N LEU A 83 3.61 -4.40 -0.56
CA LEU A 83 3.12 -5.64 0.03
C LEU A 83 1.74 -5.97 -0.54
N VAL A 84 1.59 -7.16 -1.09
CA VAL A 84 0.30 -7.64 -1.61
C VAL A 84 -0.44 -8.43 -0.53
N VAL A 85 -1.73 -8.16 -0.41
CA VAL A 85 -2.63 -8.78 0.57
C VAL A 85 -3.94 -9.23 -0.07
N SER A 86 -4.75 -9.95 0.70
CA SER A 86 -5.94 -10.65 0.19
C SER A 86 -7.06 -9.73 -0.33
N SER A 87 -7.08 -8.45 0.03
CA SER A 87 -8.13 -7.50 -0.38
C SER A 87 -7.72 -6.05 -0.14
N GLY A 88 -8.39 -5.09 -0.80
CA GLY A 88 -8.25 -3.67 -0.49
C GLY A 88 -8.54 -3.34 0.98
N HIS A 89 -9.56 -4.00 1.58
CA HIS A 89 -9.83 -3.88 3.02
C HIS A 89 -8.72 -4.43 3.90
N ALA A 90 -8.07 -5.52 3.49
CA ALA A 90 -6.91 -6.04 4.19
C ALA A 90 -5.72 -5.07 4.04
N ALA A 91 -5.56 -4.39 2.90
CA ALA A 91 -4.50 -3.40 2.72
C ALA A 91 -4.68 -2.22 3.68
N GLN A 92 -5.90 -1.66 3.74
CA GLN A 92 -6.27 -0.62 4.69
C GLN A 92 -6.04 -1.07 6.15
N LEU A 93 -6.56 -2.25 6.51
CA LEU A 93 -6.46 -2.76 7.87
C LEU A 93 -5.00 -2.99 8.29
N VAL A 94 -4.21 -3.72 7.49
CA VAL A 94 -2.81 -4.03 7.78
C VAL A 94 -1.98 -2.75 7.89
N ALA A 95 -2.13 -1.80 6.96
CA ALA A 95 -1.42 -0.53 7.03
C ALA A 95 -1.76 0.24 8.33
N LEU A 96 -3.04 0.34 8.66
CA LEU A 96 -3.52 1.09 9.82
C LEU A 96 -3.12 0.42 11.15
N THR A 97 -3.32 -0.89 11.31
CA THR A 97 -3.00 -1.60 12.56
C THR A 97 -1.51 -1.86 12.76
N THR A 98 -0.68 -1.60 11.75
CA THR A 98 0.78 -1.59 11.92
C THR A 98 1.24 -0.30 12.62
N ILE A 99 0.48 0.79 12.49
CA ILE A 99 0.83 2.13 13.01
C ILE A 99 0.03 2.49 14.26
N LEU A 100 -1.23 2.07 14.31
CA LEU A 100 -2.20 2.43 15.34
C LEU A 100 -2.37 1.30 16.36
N ALA A 101 -2.33 1.65 17.64
CA ALA A 101 -2.62 0.77 18.76
C ALA A 101 -3.89 1.22 19.53
N GLN A 102 -4.28 0.45 20.54
CA GLN A 102 -5.38 0.82 21.43
C GLN A 102 -5.11 2.18 22.08
N GLY A 103 -6.07 3.09 21.99
CA GLY A 103 -5.98 4.46 22.51
C GLY A 103 -5.50 5.49 21.48
N ASP A 104 -4.94 5.04 20.35
CA ASP A 104 -4.60 5.94 19.25
C ASP A 104 -5.83 6.35 18.44
N SER A 105 -5.64 7.37 17.62
CA SER A 105 -6.65 7.87 16.68
C SER A 105 -6.07 8.21 15.32
N LEU A 106 -6.96 8.29 14.34
CA LEU A 106 -6.67 8.85 13.03
C LEU A 106 -7.69 9.92 12.66
N VAL A 107 -7.27 10.86 11.83
CA VAL A 107 -8.18 11.82 11.18
C VAL A 107 -8.43 11.35 9.75
N ALA A 108 -9.68 11.20 9.37
CA ALA A 108 -10.07 10.74 8.04
C ALA A 108 -10.96 11.76 7.32
N SER A 109 -10.80 11.85 5.99
CA SER A 109 -11.78 12.52 5.12
C SER A 109 -13.19 11.92 5.34
N PRO A 110 -14.27 12.73 5.24
CA PRO A 110 -15.63 12.19 5.22
C PRO A 110 -16.00 11.54 3.87
N TYR A 111 -15.19 11.75 2.82
CA TYR A 111 -15.46 11.29 1.46
C TYR A 111 -14.78 9.95 1.19
N LEU A 112 -15.39 8.87 1.68
CA LEU A 112 -14.81 7.53 1.66
C LEU A 112 -15.72 6.53 0.96
N TYR A 113 -15.13 5.47 0.42
CA TYR A 113 -15.84 4.26 0.09
C TYR A 113 -16.62 3.75 1.31
N GLY A 114 -17.90 3.40 1.12
CA GLY A 114 -18.78 3.03 2.24
C GLY A 114 -18.26 1.85 3.08
N GLY A 115 -17.57 0.91 2.45
CA GLY A 115 -16.91 -0.19 3.17
C GLY A 115 -15.75 0.29 4.05
N THR A 116 -14.97 1.25 3.56
CA THR A 116 -13.88 1.88 4.33
C THR A 116 -14.43 2.72 5.47
N PHE A 117 -15.47 3.51 5.23
CA PHE A 117 -16.16 4.25 6.30
C PHE A 117 -16.61 3.31 7.43
N ASN A 118 -17.22 2.17 7.10
CA ASN A 118 -17.62 1.18 8.10
C ASN A 118 -16.42 0.54 8.80
N GLN A 119 -15.35 0.21 8.07
CA GLN A 119 -14.09 -0.31 8.64
C GLN A 119 -13.52 0.66 9.69
N LEU A 120 -13.38 1.93 9.34
CA LEU A 120 -12.81 2.95 10.22
C LEU A 120 -13.73 3.30 11.40
N LYS A 121 -15.05 3.36 11.20
CA LYS A 121 -16.01 3.76 12.23
C LYS A 121 -16.33 2.66 13.24
N VAL A 122 -16.48 1.42 12.76
CA VAL A 122 -17.01 0.31 13.55
C VAL A 122 -15.91 -0.67 13.93
N TYR A 123 -15.15 -1.18 12.95
CA TYR A 123 -14.18 -2.23 13.22
C TYR A 123 -12.97 -1.71 14.02
N LEU A 124 -12.38 -0.60 13.61
CA LEU A 124 -11.26 -0.01 14.35
C LEU A 124 -11.65 0.41 15.78
N LYS A 125 -12.88 0.90 15.97
CA LYS A 125 -13.40 1.21 17.31
C LYS A 125 -13.40 -0.02 18.23
N ASN A 126 -13.74 -1.19 17.71
CA ASN A 126 -13.70 -2.44 18.49
C ASN A 126 -12.28 -2.88 18.85
N LEU A 127 -11.27 -2.40 18.12
CA LEU A 127 -9.85 -2.57 18.45
C LEU A 127 -9.32 -1.45 19.37
N GLY A 128 -10.19 -0.54 19.82
CA GLY A 128 -9.82 0.59 20.67
C GLY A 128 -9.13 1.74 19.92
N ILE A 129 -9.21 1.76 18.59
CA ILE A 129 -8.68 2.85 17.74
C ILE A 129 -9.82 3.78 17.35
N THR A 130 -9.64 5.09 17.53
CA THR A 130 -10.70 6.06 17.25
C THR A 130 -10.50 6.77 15.91
N THR A 131 -11.47 6.68 15.01
CA THR A 131 -11.49 7.51 13.79
C THR A 131 -12.26 8.81 14.04
N ARG A 132 -11.62 9.95 13.76
CA ARG A 132 -12.26 11.27 13.74
C ARG A 132 -12.47 11.68 12.29
N PHE A 133 -13.72 11.80 11.87
CA PHE A 133 -14.06 12.22 10.52
C PHE A 133 -14.12 13.74 10.45
N ALA A 134 -13.34 14.35 9.55
CA ALA A 134 -13.37 15.78 9.28
C ALA A 134 -14.71 16.19 8.62
N LYS A 135 -15.07 17.48 8.70
CA LYS A 135 -16.28 17.98 8.02
C LYS A 135 -16.12 18.04 6.50
N SER A 136 -14.89 18.16 6.02
CA SER A 136 -14.49 18.11 4.61
C SER A 136 -13.05 17.63 4.50
N ASP A 137 -12.54 17.46 3.29
CA ASP A 137 -11.14 17.16 2.97
C ASP A 137 -10.24 18.41 2.92
N LYS A 138 -10.72 19.57 3.38
CA LYS A 138 -9.89 20.76 3.56
C LYS A 138 -8.94 20.61 4.74
N ALA A 139 -7.70 21.08 4.56
CA ALA A 139 -6.64 20.98 5.56
C ALA A 139 -7.04 21.59 6.91
N ASP A 140 -7.72 22.73 6.95
CA ASP A 140 -8.12 23.37 8.21
C ASP A 140 -9.16 22.55 9.00
N GLU A 141 -10.07 21.85 8.32
CA GLU A 141 -11.03 20.95 8.95
C GLU A 141 -10.38 19.65 9.46
N ILE A 142 -9.34 19.17 8.78
CA ILE A 142 -8.52 18.04 9.24
C ILE A 142 -7.69 18.45 10.47
N GLU A 143 -7.04 19.62 10.41
CA GLU A 143 -6.14 20.11 11.46
C GLU A 143 -6.85 20.28 12.82
N LYS A 144 -8.10 20.73 12.81
CA LYS A 144 -8.95 20.88 14.03
C LYS A 144 -9.14 19.58 14.81
N LEU A 145 -8.92 18.42 14.19
CA LEU A 145 -9.11 17.09 14.80
C LEU A 145 -7.80 16.41 15.22
N ILE A 146 -6.66 17.04 14.94
CA ILE A 146 -5.34 16.53 15.32
C ILE A 146 -5.07 16.84 16.79
N ASP A 147 -4.70 15.80 17.55
CA ASP A 147 -4.24 15.94 18.93
C ASP A 147 -3.06 14.99 19.21
N SER A 148 -2.67 14.87 20.47
CA SER A 148 -1.54 14.01 20.90
C SER A 148 -1.74 12.52 20.63
N THR A 149 -2.98 12.07 20.42
CA THR A 149 -3.32 10.67 20.11
C THR A 149 -3.44 10.41 18.61
N THR A 150 -3.37 11.43 17.77
CA THR A 150 -3.44 11.26 16.31
C THR A 150 -2.14 10.65 15.80
N LYS A 151 -2.22 9.51 15.10
CA LYS A 151 -1.06 8.82 14.49
C LYS A 151 -1.17 8.60 12.99
N ALA A 152 -2.24 9.05 12.35
CA ALA A 152 -2.38 9.00 10.89
C ALA A 152 -3.41 10.02 10.37
N ILE A 153 -3.19 10.47 9.14
CA ILE A 153 -4.22 11.12 8.30
C ILE A 153 -4.57 10.15 7.17
N TYR A 154 -5.86 9.99 6.87
CA TYR A 154 -6.36 9.12 5.81
C TYR A 154 -7.31 9.84 4.85
N PHE A 155 -7.09 9.70 3.53
CA PHE A 155 -8.06 10.12 2.51
C PHE A 155 -7.97 9.28 1.23
N GLU A 156 -8.93 9.44 0.32
CA GLU A 156 -8.94 8.80 -0.99
C GLU A 156 -8.56 9.81 -2.07
N THR A 157 -7.80 9.38 -3.09
CA THR A 157 -7.38 10.25 -4.20
C THR A 157 -8.57 10.82 -4.96
N ILE A 158 -9.66 10.04 -5.05
CA ILE A 158 -10.96 10.48 -5.53
C ILE A 158 -12.01 10.01 -4.51
N GLY A 159 -12.54 10.94 -3.73
CA GLY A 159 -13.45 10.67 -2.62
C GLY A 159 -14.90 10.39 -3.05
N ASN A 160 -15.51 9.38 -2.44
CA ASN A 160 -16.92 9.06 -2.66
C ASN A 160 -17.86 9.92 -1.79
N PRO A 161 -19.14 10.13 -2.19
CA PRO A 161 -19.75 9.81 -3.48
C PRO A 161 -19.59 10.94 -4.53
N GLY A 162 -19.03 12.09 -4.12
CA GLY A 162 -19.00 13.31 -4.94
C GLY A 162 -17.81 13.45 -5.88
N PHE A 163 -16.91 12.46 -5.93
CA PHE A 163 -15.63 12.52 -6.64
C PHE A 163 -14.78 13.73 -6.22
N SER A 164 -14.72 14.00 -4.91
CA SER A 164 -13.87 15.07 -4.39
C SER A 164 -12.41 14.74 -4.60
N VAL A 165 -11.58 15.74 -4.88
CA VAL A 165 -10.14 15.60 -4.99
C VAL A 165 -9.50 16.42 -3.86
N PRO A 166 -8.90 15.78 -2.85
CA PRO A 166 -8.28 16.47 -1.74
C PRO A 166 -7.12 17.37 -2.18
N ASP A 167 -6.84 18.44 -1.43
CA ASP A 167 -5.63 19.24 -1.62
C ASP A 167 -4.44 18.53 -0.96
N PHE A 168 -3.76 17.70 -1.74
CA PHE A 168 -2.63 16.89 -1.26
C PHE A 168 -1.52 17.76 -0.65
N GLU A 169 -1.19 18.90 -1.27
CA GLU A 169 -0.10 19.75 -0.81
C GLU A 169 -0.42 20.36 0.56
N ALA A 170 -1.65 20.87 0.73
CA ALA A 170 -2.08 21.44 2.00
C ALA A 170 -2.14 20.38 3.11
N ILE A 171 -2.61 19.16 2.81
CA ILE A 171 -2.68 18.08 3.80
C ILE A 171 -1.29 17.51 4.13
N SER A 172 -0.40 17.37 3.15
CA SER A 172 0.99 16.92 3.35
C SER A 172 1.77 17.87 4.26
N LYS A 173 1.50 19.19 4.18
CA LYS A 173 2.07 20.17 5.12
C LYS A 173 1.63 19.90 6.57
N LEU A 174 0.40 19.44 6.81
CA LEU A 174 -0.05 19.03 8.15
C LEU A 174 0.70 17.78 8.62
N SER A 175 0.83 16.80 7.73
CA SER A 175 1.58 15.56 8.01
C SER A 175 3.01 15.88 8.49
N THR A 176 3.71 16.78 7.79
CA THR A 176 5.04 17.27 8.17
C THR A 176 5.00 18.05 9.49
N LYS A 177 4.07 19.00 9.64
CA LYS A 177 3.93 19.87 10.83
C LYS A 177 3.74 19.08 12.12
N TYR A 178 2.96 18.00 12.07
CA TYR A 178 2.59 17.20 13.24
C TYR A 178 3.37 15.89 13.37
N GLY A 179 4.22 15.54 12.40
CA GLY A 179 4.97 14.29 12.40
C GLY A 179 4.05 13.07 12.37
N ILE A 180 3.01 13.11 11.54
CA ILE A 180 2.02 12.02 11.41
C ILE A 180 1.97 11.53 9.97
N PRO A 181 2.02 10.22 9.71
CA PRO A 181 2.03 9.69 8.36
C PRO A 181 0.73 10.01 7.62
N LEU A 182 0.87 10.23 6.32
CA LEU A 182 -0.23 10.42 5.38
C LEU A 182 -0.47 9.14 4.61
N ILE A 183 -1.67 8.56 4.77
CA ILE A 183 -2.10 7.33 4.12
C ILE A 183 -3.16 7.68 3.07
N VAL A 184 -2.93 7.28 1.81
CA VAL A 184 -3.83 7.61 0.71
C VAL A 184 -4.35 6.35 0.04
N ASP A 185 -5.68 6.23 -0.08
CA ASP A 185 -6.27 5.23 -0.97
C ASP A 185 -6.18 5.71 -2.42
N ASN A 186 -5.38 5.01 -3.22
CA ASN A 186 -5.13 5.36 -4.62
C ASN A 186 -5.88 4.46 -5.60
N THR A 187 -6.88 3.70 -5.13
CA THR A 187 -7.54 2.69 -5.95
C THR A 187 -8.06 3.26 -7.28
N PHE A 188 -8.68 4.44 -7.25
CA PHE A 188 -9.22 5.11 -8.45
C PHE A 188 -8.14 5.57 -9.45
N ALA A 189 -6.89 5.70 -9.04
CA ALA A 189 -5.82 6.18 -9.90
C ALA A 189 -5.07 5.07 -10.66
N ALA A 190 -5.53 3.82 -10.53
CA ALA A 190 -5.05 2.67 -11.30
C ALA A 190 -3.52 2.43 -11.19
N ALA A 191 -3.04 2.17 -9.96
CA ALA A 191 -1.62 1.90 -9.68
C ALA A 191 -0.68 3.01 -10.19
N GLY A 192 -0.98 4.26 -9.86
CA GLY A 192 -0.11 5.39 -10.20
C GLY A 192 -0.32 5.97 -11.60
N TYR A 193 -1.15 5.35 -12.45
CA TYR A 193 -1.31 5.81 -13.84
C TYR A 193 -1.92 7.21 -13.94
N LEU A 194 -2.96 7.49 -13.15
CA LEU A 194 -3.64 8.80 -13.15
C LEU A 194 -3.07 9.76 -12.12
N CYS A 195 -2.55 9.26 -11.01
CA CYS A 195 -2.02 10.03 -9.90
C CYS A 195 -1.09 9.14 -9.07
N ARG A 196 0.08 9.67 -8.70
CA ARG A 196 1.01 9.05 -7.74
C ARG A 196 1.03 9.88 -6.47
N PRO A 197 0.22 9.54 -5.44
CA PRO A 197 0.16 10.28 -4.18
C PRO A 197 1.50 10.49 -3.50
N ILE A 198 2.46 9.58 -3.72
CA ILE A 198 3.83 9.66 -3.18
C ILE A 198 4.52 10.94 -3.66
N GLU A 199 4.33 11.33 -4.93
CA GLU A 199 4.87 12.59 -5.49
C GLU A 199 4.23 13.84 -4.85
N HIS A 200 3.12 13.66 -4.14
CA HIS A 200 2.38 14.69 -3.43
C HIS A 200 2.47 14.54 -1.90
N GLY A 201 3.46 13.79 -1.40
CA GLY A 201 3.77 13.67 0.02
C GLY A 201 2.95 12.63 0.79
N ALA A 202 2.32 11.68 0.10
CA ALA A 202 1.80 10.48 0.75
C ALA A 202 2.94 9.58 1.20
N HIS A 203 2.84 9.11 2.44
CA HIS A 203 3.84 8.23 3.03
C HIS A 203 3.55 6.76 2.72
N ILE A 204 2.25 6.41 2.74
CA ILE A 204 1.75 5.07 2.47
C ILE A 204 0.59 5.18 1.49
N VAL A 205 0.61 4.34 0.46
CA VAL A 205 -0.49 4.21 -0.50
C VAL A 205 -1.15 2.85 -0.31
N VAL A 206 -2.48 2.83 -0.21
CA VAL A 206 -3.26 1.58 -0.18
C VAL A 206 -4.16 1.50 -1.40
N GLN A 207 -4.35 0.30 -1.94
CA GLN A 207 -5.16 0.09 -3.14
C GLN A 207 -5.93 -1.23 -3.07
N SER A 208 -7.12 -1.23 -3.64
CA SER A 208 -7.82 -2.46 -4.03
C SER A 208 -7.39 -2.91 -5.42
N ALA A 209 -6.49 -3.90 -5.48
CA ALA A 209 -6.06 -4.50 -6.74
C ALA A 209 -7.23 -5.16 -7.50
N THR A 210 -8.31 -5.48 -6.79
CA THR A 210 -9.58 -5.95 -7.34
C THR A 210 -10.14 -5.06 -8.45
N LYS A 211 -9.84 -3.75 -8.40
CA LYS A 211 -10.41 -2.73 -9.29
C LYS A 211 -9.57 -2.57 -10.56
N TRP A 212 -9.00 -1.40 -10.80
CA TRP A 212 -8.31 -1.07 -12.05
C TRP A 212 -7.00 -1.83 -12.25
N ILE A 213 -6.29 -2.20 -11.17
CA ILE A 213 -5.03 -2.98 -11.27
C ILE A 213 -5.29 -4.34 -11.93
N ASN A 214 -6.29 -5.09 -11.44
CA ASN A 214 -6.70 -6.31 -12.10
C ASN A 214 -7.45 -6.00 -13.40
N GLY A 215 -8.43 -5.10 -13.38
CA GLY A 215 -9.18 -4.65 -14.57
C GLY A 215 -10.19 -5.65 -15.14
N HIS A 216 -10.10 -6.93 -14.79
CA HIS A 216 -10.88 -8.01 -15.42
C HIS A 216 -12.05 -8.53 -14.56
N GLY A 217 -12.21 -8.06 -13.32
CA GLY A 217 -13.31 -8.49 -12.45
C GLY A 217 -13.23 -9.95 -11.96
N THR A 218 -12.04 -10.56 -12.03
CA THR A 218 -11.82 -12.00 -11.78
C THR A 218 -11.13 -12.34 -10.47
N ALA A 219 -10.49 -11.36 -9.83
CA ALA A 219 -9.65 -11.58 -8.66
C ALA A 219 -9.86 -10.49 -7.62
N LEU A 220 -9.71 -10.86 -6.35
CA LEU A 220 -9.78 -9.98 -5.21
C LEU A 220 -8.38 -9.86 -4.60
N GLY A 221 -7.93 -8.64 -4.37
CA GLY A 221 -6.59 -8.37 -3.86
C GLY A 221 -6.44 -6.93 -3.38
N GLY A 222 -5.40 -6.68 -2.59
CA GLY A 222 -4.99 -5.35 -2.17
C GLY A 222 -3.49 -5.19 -2.21
N VAL A 223 -3.04 -3.94 -2.27
CA VAL A 223 -1.62 -3.58 -2.24
C VAL A 223 -1.41 -2.43 -1.28
N ILE A 224 -0.33 -2.50 -0.52
CA ILE A 224 0.20 -1.41 0.30
C ILE A 224 1.54 -1.03 -0.32
N THR A 225 1.79 0.24 -0.57
CA THR A 225 3.08 0.75 -1.05
C THR A 225 3.63 1.75 -0.04
N ASP A 226 4.84 1.51 0.43
CA ASP A 226 5.61 2.42 1.26
C ASP A 226 6.45 3.34 0.38
N SER A 227 6.40 4.64 0.63
CA SER A 227 7.24 5.64 -0.03
C SER A 227 8.69 5.61 0.45
N GLY A 228 8.96 5.16 1.68
CA GLY A 228 10.26 5.28 2.33
C GLY A 228 10.62 6.71 2.75
N THR A 229 9.64 7.62 2.82
CA THR A 229 9.87 9.06 3.08
C THR A 229 9.44 9.51 4.47
N PHE A 230 8.76 8.67 5.25
CA PHE A 230 8.35 9.02 6.61
C PHE A 230 9.56 8.94 7.56
N PRO A 231 9.90 10.01 8.30
CA PRO A 231 11.08 10.06 9.18
C PRO A 231 11.07 9.09 10.36
#